data_AF-A0A9E3AII2-F1
#
_entry.id   AF-A0A9E3AII2-F1
#
_cell.length_a   1.000
_cell.length_b   1.000
_cell.length_c   1.000
_cell.angle_alpha   90.00
_cell.angle_beta   90.00
_cell.angle_gamma   90.00
#
_symmetry.space_group_name_H-M   'P 1'
#
loop_
_entity.id
_entity.type
_entity.pdbx_description
1 polymer ?
#
loop_
_entity_poly.entity_id
_entity_poly.type
_entity_poly.pdbx_seq_one_letter_code
_entity_poly.pdbx_strand_id
1 'polypeptide(L)'
;SGTDAHLIAAELFAGPSAAPTLCIDVEPEETGSGVPRALAGRHFSGWTALGSPVVEGAAASSGGTEFAALAAREPDGTLRADAEVEAGLDALVHQAARAGRRALLTVADVSKTGLISPGLDAVLAVRRRYAGVLEVMVDACQFRLSPASLKAYLDLGFLVAVTGSKFLCGPTFSAALLVPERLAEALRKRLPRSGLRAYSAAAEWPADWIARAALTEAANFGLLLRWEAALAELRTFRALPDAASRAFAAGFAEAVQGRLAADPAFELLPIRPPDRRAIGAADDGWDAFPTIFPFLLRHTEGPHDGGFLSVAATRDVYRSLISAPSPVMLGQPVACGERRGRPISALRLCNSARLMVDGAADGEGVIARTLGALDAVAAVAGAMSRTGRV
;
A
#
# COMPACT_ATOMS: atom_id res chain seq x y z
N SER A 1 1.55 -12.60 2.95
CA SER A 1 1.88 -11.15 3.05
C SER A 1 1.18 -10.39 1.94
N GLY A 2 1.17 -9.06 1.96
CA GLY A 2 0.62 -8.27 0.85
C GLY A 2 1.30 -8.61 -0.48
N THR A 3 2.64 -8.76 -0.47
CA THR A 3 3.41 -9.18 -1.64
C THR A 3 3.00 -10.57 -2.17
N ASP A 4 2.71 -11.53 -1.27
CA ASP A 4 2.20 -12.85 -1.69
C ASP A 4 0.85 -12.71 -2.41
N ALA A 5 -0.05 -11.84 -1.93
CA ALA A 5 -1.34 -11.61 -2.57
C ALA A 5 -1.19 -11.04 -3.99
N HIS A 6 -0.20 -10.16 -4.22
CA HIS A 6 0.11 -9.65 -5.57
C HIS A 6 0.64 -10.74 -6.50
N LEU A 7 1.52 -11.62 -6.00
CA LEU A 7 2.00 -12.78 -6.77
C LEU A 7 0.84 -13.73 -7.11
N ILE A 8 -0.01 -14.02 -6.14
CA ILE A 8 -1.18 -14.88 -6.32
C ILE A 8 -2.12 -14.28 -7.37
N ALA A 9 -2.40 -12.98 -7.31
CA ALA A 9 -3.20 -12.29 -8.32
C ALA A 9 -2.54 -12.38 -9.70
N ALA A 10 -1.26 -12.04 -9.83
CA ALA A 10 -0.53 -12.12 -11.10
C ALA A 10 -0.59 -13.53 -11.72
N GLU A 11 -0.37 -14.58 -10.93
CA GLU A 11 -0.47 -15.97 -11.37
C GLU A 11 -1.91 -16.40 -11.72
N LEU A 12 -2.93 -15.91 -11.00
CA LEU A 12 -4.33 -16.18 -11.32
C LEU A 12 -4.75 -15.54 -12.66
N PHE A 13 -4.24 -14.34 -12.95
CA PHE A 13 -4.56 -13.61 -14.17
C PHE A 13 -3.72 -14.01 -15.37
N ALA A 14 -2.50 -14.49 -15.14
CA ALA A 14 -1.67 -15.02 -16.20
C ALA A 14 -2.45 -16.10 -16.98
N GLY A 15 -2.80 -15.77 -18.23
CA GLY A 15 -3.54 -16.66 -19.10
C GLY A 15 -2.66 -17.81 -19.64
N PRO A 16 -3.27 -18.78 -20.35
CA PRO A 16 -2.52 -19.79 -21.11
C PRO A 16 -1.90 -19.23 -22.40
N SER A 17 -2.06 -17.92 -22.66
CA SER A 17 -1.51 -17.25 -23.85
C SER A 17 0.01 -17.36 -23.89
N ALA A 18 0.57 -17.48 -25.10
CA ALA A 18 2.01 -17.43 -25.31
C ALA A 18 2.63 -16.07 -24.94
N ALA A 19 1.84 -14.98 -24.99
CA ALA A 19 2.29 -13.64 -24.66
C ALA A 19 2.11 -13.34 -23.16
N PRO A 20 3.13 -12.75 -22.49
CA PRO A 20 3.07 -12.50 -21.06
C PRO A 20 2.01 -11.45 -20.71
N THR A 21 1.29 -11.65 -19.61
CA THR A 21 0.34 -10.65 -19.09
C THR A 21 1.11 -9.44 -18.58
N LEU A 22 0.68 -8.23 -18.93
CA LEU A 22 1.26 -7.00 -18.41
C LEU A 22 0.62 -6.65 -17.06
N CYS A 23 1.38 -6.69 -15.99
CA CYS A 23 0.98 -6.20 -14.69
C CYS A 23 1.45 -4.75 -14.52
N ILE A 24 0.51 -3.85 -14.27
CA ILE A 24 0.73 -2.42 -14.08
C ILE A 24 0.46 -2.10 -12.62
N ASP A 25 1.32 -1.29 -11.99
CA ASP A 25 1.12 -0.78 -10.63
C ASP A 25 1.72 0.63 -10.55
N VAL A 26 1.43 1.35 -9.48
CA VAL A 26 2.15 2.59 -9.15
C VAL A 26 3.65 2.31 -8.93
N GLU A 27 4.50 3.33 -8.96
CA GLU A 27 5.94 3.18 -8.80
C GLU A 27 6.34 2.42 -7.51
N PRO A 28 7.46 1.65 -7.53
CA PRO A 28 7.89 0.82 -6.40
C PRO A 28 8.08 1.55 -5.06
N GLU A 29 8.35 2.84 -5.12
CA GLU A 29 8.48 3.72 -3.95
C GLU A 29 7.16 3.80 -3.16
N GLU A 30 6.03 3.67 -3.85
CA GLU A 30 4.68 3.76 -3.30
C GLU A 30 4.12 2.41 -2.81
N THR A 31 4.69 1.28 -3.22
CA THR A 31 4.23 -0.08 -2.86
C THR A 31 5.26 -0.91 -2.09
N GLY A 32 4.95 -2.14 -1.70
CA GLY A 32 5.92 -3.01 -1.01
C GLY A 32 7.14 -3.33 -1.89
N SER A 33 8.36 -3.41 -1.31
CA SER A 33 9.60 -3.62 -2.08
C SER A 33 9.63 -4.91 -2.92
N GLY A 34 8.86 -5.92 -2.53
CA GLY A 34 8.72 -7.17 -3.29
C GLY A 34 7.60 -7.15 -4.34
N VAL A 35 6.71 -6.15 -4.34
CA VAL A 35 5.52 -6.11 -5.21
C VAL A 35 5.89 -6.10 -6.70
N PRO A 36 6.87 -5.30 -7.18
CA PRO A 36 7.27 -5.35 -8.59
C PRO A 36 7.70 -6.74 -9.05
N ARG A 37 8.46 -7.46 -8.22
CA ARG A 37 8.91 -8.83 -8.53
C ARG A 37 7.76 -9.84 -8.48
N ALA A 38 6.88 -9.71 -7.49
CA ALA A 38 5.68 -10.53 -7.38
C ALA A 38 4.77 -10.37 -8.61
N LEU A 39 4.51 -9.13 -9.03
CA LEU A 39 3.73 -8.84 -10.24
C LEU A 39 4.43 -9.28 -11.53
N ALA A 40 5.77 -9.32 -11.55
CA ALA A 40 6.56 -9.93 -12.63
C ALA A 40 6.65 -11.47 -12.55
N GLY A 41 5.90 -12.12 -11.66
CA GLY A 41 5.84 -13.59 -11.58
C GLY A 41 7.16 -14.19 -11.10
N ARG A 42 7.90 -13.46 -10.26
CA ARG A 42 9.22 -13.84 -9.76
C ARG A 42 9.23 -13.98 -8.25
N HIS A 43 10.10 -14.85 -7.75
CA HIS A 43 10.39 -14.96 -6.33
C HIS A 43 10.94 -13.62 -5.82
N PHE A 44 10.28 -13.03 -4.84
CA PHE A 44 10.62 -11.71 -4.29
C PHE A 44 11.44 -11.79 -2.99
N SER A 45 11.77 -13.00 -2.54
CA SER A 45 12.62 -13.31 -1.41
C SER A 45 13.34 -14.65 -1.67
N GLY A 46 14.39 -14.96 -0.91
CA GLY A 46 15.07 -16.26 -0.92
C GLY A 46 14.27 -17.42 -0.31
N TRP A 47 13.09 -17.14 0.24
CA TRP A 47 12.18 -18.14 0.82
C TRP A 47 10.75 -17.93 0.32
N THR A 48 10.04 -19.04 0.08
CA THR A 48 8.62 -19.01 -0.25
C THR A 48 7.75 -18.91 1.00
N ALA A 49 6.45 -18.60 0.83
CA ALA A 49 5.51 -18.53 1.95
C ALA A 49 5.34 -19.86 2.71
N LEU A 50 5.63 -20.99 2.04
CA LEU A 50 5.61 -22.34 2.63
C LEU A 50 6.97 -22.79 3.16
N GLY A 51 7.97 -21.90 3.21
CA GLY A 51 9.27 -22.18 3.82
C GLY A 51 10.26 -22.94 2.93
N SER A 52 10.02 -23.00 1.62
CA SER A 52 10.99 -23.60 0.68
C SER A 52 12.06 -22.57 0.26
N PRO A 53 13.35 -22.94 0.19
CA PRO A 53 14.39 -22.06 -0.32
C PRO A 53 14.23 -21.89 -1.84
N VAL A 54 14.40 -20.67 -2.31
CA VAL A 54 14.31 -20.30 -3.74
C VAL A 54 15.35 -19.23 -4.07
N VAL A 55 15.63 -19.06 -5.37
CA VAL A 55 16.51 -17.97 -5.83
C VAL A 55 15.69 -16.71 -6.02
N GLU A 56 15.97 -15.68 -5.23
CA GLU A 56 15.33 -14.37 -5.39
C GLU A 56 15.54 -13.83 -6.82
N GLY A 57 14.46 -13.38 -7.45
CA GLY A 57 14.43 -12.89 -8.83
C GLY A 57 14.21 -13.97 -9.90
N ALA A 58 14.34 -15.26 -9.57
CA ALA A 58 14.00 -16.34 -10.49
C ALA A 58 12.48 -16.38 -10.75
N ALA A 59 12.08 -16.89 -11.92
CA ALA A 59 10.67 -17.04 -12.28
C ALA A 59 9.98 -18.06 -11.37
N ALA A 60 8.81 -17.71 -10.84
CA ALA A 60 8.00 -18.60 -10.02
C ALA A 60 7.21 -19.61 -10.88
N SER A 61 6.85 -19.24 -12.12
CA SER A 61 6.16 -20.11 -13.08
C SER A 61 6.62 -19.88 -14.52
N SER A 62 6.30 -20.82 -15.41
CA SER A 62 6.55 -20.72 -16.86
C SER A 62 5.44 -19.96 -17.59
N GLY A 63 5.76 -19.08 -18.55
CA GLY A 63 4.77 -18.32 -19.35
C GLY A 63 4.38 -16.99 -18.68
N GLY A 64 5.40 -16.22 -18.29
CA GLY A 64 5.38 -15.26 -17.18
C GLY A 64 4.49 -14.03 -17.33
N THR A 65 4.58 -13.18 -16.31
CA THR A 65 4.03 -11.83 -16.30
C THR A 65 5.18 -10.84 -16.44
N GLU A 66 4.88 -9.63 -16.91
CA GLU A 66 5.83 -8.52 -16.95
C GLU A 66 5.29 -7.39 -16.09
N PHE A 67 6.19 -6.63 -15.49
CA PHE A 67 5.84 -5.49 -14.67
C PHE A 67 6.12 -4.17 -15.40
N ALA A 68 5.16 -3.25 -15.33
CA ALA A 68 5.36 -1.85 -15.71
C ALA A 68 4.91 -0.94 -14.55
N ALA A 69 5.77 0.02 -14.22
CA ALA A 69 5.45 1.06 -13.24
C ALA A 69 4.73 2.23 -13.92
N LEU A 70 3.69 2.74 -13.27
CA LEU A 70 3.01 3.98 -13.59
C LEU A 70 3.43 5.03 -12.58
N ALA A 71 4.15 6.06 -13.02
CA ALA A 71 4.61 7.13 -12.14
C ALA A 71 3.42 8.01 -11.69
N ALA A 72 3.25 8.17 -10.38
CA ALA A 72 2.34 9.11 -9.74
C ALA A 72 3.05 10.41 -9.34
N ARG A 73 4.37 10.37 -9.20
CA ARG A 73 5.22 11.51 -8.87
C ARG A 73 6.19 11.88 -9.99
N GLU A 74 6.62 13.13 -9.99
CA GLU A 74 7.77 13.59 -10.75
C GLU A 74 9.09 13.14 -10.09
N PRO A 75 10.23 13.20 -10.80
CA PRO A 75 11.54 12.91 -10.20
C PRO A 75 11.85 13.74 -8.96
N ASP A 76 11.24 14.92 -8.82
CA ASP A 76 11.30 15.75 -7.62
C ASP A 76 10.19 15.41 -6.61
N GLY A 77 9.57 14.25 -6.65
CA GLY A 77 8.56 13.83 -5.67
C GLY A 77 7.26 14.65 -5.64
N THR A 78 7.12 15.71 -6.44
CA THR A 78 5.84 16.41 -6.61
C THR A 78 4.86 15.49 -7.34
N LEU A 79 3.56 15.75 -7.21
CA LEU A 79 2.56 14.91 -7.87
C LEU A 79 2.47 15.24 -9.35
N ARG A 80 2.46 14.21 -10.20
CA ARG A 80 2.06 14.36 -11.60
C ARG A 80 0.59 14.75 -11.69
N ALA A 81 0.19 15.49 -12.72
CA ALA A 81 -1.23 15.79 -12.92
C ALA A 81 -2.02 14.49 -13.18
N ASP A 82 -3.29 14.43 -12.74
CA ASP A 82 -4.12 13.24 -12.92
C ASP A 82 -4.27 12.85 -14.40
N ALA A 83 -4.33 13.85 -15.29
CA ALA A 83 -4.38 13.64 -16.74
C ALA A 83 -3.10 12.99 -17.31
N GLU A 84 -1.93 13.27 -16.73
CA GLU A 84 -0.66 12.66 -17.16
C GLU A 84 -0.56 11.21 -16.69
N VAL A 85 -1.02 10.93 -15.48
CA VAL A 85 -1.14 9.57 -14.94
C VAL A 85 -2.15 8.75 -15.77
N GLU A 86 -3.29 9.34 -16.12
CA GLU A 86 -4.28 8.72 -17.01
C GLU A 86 -3.69 8.42 -18.39
N ALA A 87 -3.00 9.38 -19.00
CA ALA A 87 -2.37 9.20 -20.32
C ALA A 87 -1.31 8.09 -20.28
N GLY A 88 -0.51 8.02 -19.21
CA GLY A 88 0.45 6.95 -19.00
C GLY A 88 -0.21 5.57 -18.86
N LEU A 89 -1.30 5.48 -18.09
CA LEU A 89 -2.08 4.26 -17.94
C LEU A 89 -2.68 3.83 -19.29
N ASP A 90 -3.33 4.75 -20.00
CA ASP A 90 -3.92 4.47 -21.32
C ASP A 90 -2.87 3.95 -22.29
N ALA A 91 -1.69 4.59 -22.37
CA ALA A 91 -0.61 4.19 -23.25
C ALA A 91 -0.12 2.76 -22.96
N LEU A 92 0.08 2.40 -21.68
CA LEU A 92 0.50 1.05 -21.29
C LEU A 92 -0.55 -0.01 -21.66
N VAL A 93 -1.83 0.25 -21.39
CA VAL A 93 -2.92 -0.67 -21.69
C VAL A 93 -3.15 -0.77 -23.20
N HIS A 94 -3.04 0.35 -23.93
CA HIS A 94 -3.11 0.40 -25.38
C HIS A 94 -2.01 -0.47 -26.01
N GLN A 95 -0.78 -0.35 -25.53
CA GLN A 95 0.34 -1.16 -26.01
C GLN A 95 0.12 -2.64 -25.75
N ALA A 96 -0.37 -3.02 -24.57
CA ALA A 96 -0.74 -4.40 -24.26
C ALA A 96 -1.82 -4.93 -25.21
N ALA A 97 -2.89 -4.15 -25.42
CA ALA A 97 -3.97 -4.49 -26.33
C ALA A 97 -3.47 -4.71 -27.77
N ARG A 98 -2.63 -3.80 -28.28
CA ARG A 98 -2.04 -3.92 -29.63
C ARG A 98 -1.13 -5.13 -29.78
N ALA A 99 -0.48 -5.57 -28.70
CA ALA A 99 0.34 -6.77 -28.67
C ALA A 99 -0.47 -8.06 -28.42
N GLY A 100 -1.81 -7.99 -28.35
CA GLY A 100 -2.66 -9.14 -28.03
C GLY A 100 -2.46 -9.67 -26.61
N ARG A 101 -1.93 -8.84 -25.70
CA ARG A 101 -1.66 -9.17 -24.31
C ARG A 101 -2.84 -8.76 -23.44
N ARG A 102 -3.03 -9.49 -22.33
CA ARG A 102 -3.90 -9.05 -21.23
C ARG A 102 -3.15 -8.07 -20.34
N ALA A 103 -3.88 -7.22 -19.63
CA ALA A 103 -3.33 -6.33 -18.62
C ALA A 103 -4.03 -6.54 -17.26
N LEU A 104 -3.27 -6.50 -16.18
CA LEU A 104 -3.75 -6.42 -14.80
C LEU A 104 -3.24 -5.11 -14.20
N LEU A 105 -4.14 -4.17 -13.95
CA LEU A 105 -3.82 -2.96 -13.20
C LEU A 105 -4.02 -3.19 -11.71
N THR A 106 -3.02 -2.83 -10.92
CA THR A 106 -3.11 -2.68 -9.47
C THR A 106 -3.32 -1.21 -9.15
N VAL A 107 -4.42 -0.88 -8.50
CA VAL A 107 -4.71 0.46 -7.96
C VAL A 107 -4.32 0.46 -6.51
N ALA A 108 -3.37 1.30 -6.11
CA ALA A 108 -3.07 1.49 -4.70
C ALA A 108 -4.24 2.24 -4.05
N ASP A 109 -4.96 1.60 -3.13
CA ASP A 109 -5.93 2.26 -2.25
C ASP A 109 -5.21 2.64 -0.96
N VAL A 110 -4.73 3.89 -0.96
CA VAL A 110 -3.81 4.45 0.02
C VAL A 110 -2.45 3.75 -0.06
N SER A 111 -1.52 4.35 -0.78
CA SER A 111 -0.13 3.88 -0.94
C SER A 111 0.71 4.05 0.33
N LYS A 112 2.01 3.74 0.27
CA LYS A 112 2.97 4.05 1.35
C LYS A 112 2.99 5.53 1.74
N THR A 113 2.78 6.44 0.80
CA THR A 113 2.70 7.88 1.06
C THR A 113 1.27 8.40 1.18
N GLY A 114 0.26 7.53 1.02
CA GLY A 114 -1.14 7.88 1.27
C GLY A 114 -1.96 8.20 0.03
N LEU A 115 -1.47 7.88 -1.18
CA LEU A 115 -2.18 8.15 -2.43
C LEU A 115 -3.20 7.08 -2.77
N ILE A 116 -4.34 7.48 -3.33
CA ILE A 116 -5.10 6.60 -4.22
C ILE A 116 -4.58 6.86 -5.63
N SER A 117 -3.94 5.86 -6.25
CA SER A 117 -3.32 6.02 -7.56
C SER A 117 -3.35 4.72 -8.37
N PRO A 118 -3.65 4.78 -9.68
CA PRO A 118 -4.17 5.95 -10.40
C PRO A 118 -5.57 6.38 -9.92
N GLY A 119 -5.99 7.60 -10.27
CA GLY A 119 -7.31 8.12 -9.91
C GLY A 119 -8.45 7.23 -10.44
N LEU A 120 -9.48 7.00 -9.64
CA LEU A 120 -10.51 5.99 -9.94
C LEU A 120 -11.36 6.33 -11.16
N ASP A 121 -11.56 7.62 -11.48
CA ASP A 121 -12.22 8.04 -12.73
C ASP A 121 -11.45 7.56 -13.97
N ALA A 122 -10.12 7.75 -13.98
CA ALA A 122 -9.25 7.28 -15.03
C ALA A 122 -9.25 5.75 -15.14
N VAL A 123 -9.21 5.04 -14.00
CA VAL A 123 -9.31 3.58 -13.94
C VAL A 123 -10.59 3.09 -14.62
N LEU A 124 -11.74 3.68 -14.27
CA LEU A 124 -13.03 3.31 -14.85
C LEU A 124 -13.11 3.66 -16.34
N ALA A 125 -12.58 4.81 -16.76
CA ALA A 125 -12.53 5.21 -18.17
C ALA A 125 -11.69 4.25 -19.02
N VAL A 126 -10.46 3.94 -18.60
CA VAL A 126 -9.54 3.04 -19.31
C VAL A 126 -10.10 1.61 -19.32
N ARG A 127 -10.65 1.12 -18.21
CA ARG A 127 -11.26 -0.22 -18.16
C ARG A 127 -12.45 -0.36 -19.12
N ARG A 128 -13.29 0.68 -19.25
CA ARG A 128 -14.38 0.69 -20.24
C ARG A 128 -13.84 0.67 -21.67
N ARG A 129 -12.78 1.46 -21.94
CA ARG A 129 -12.15 1.55 -23.27
C ARG A 129 -11.51 0.23 -23.72
N TYR A 130 -10.89 -0.50 -22.80
CA TYR A 130 -10.20 -1.77 -23.05
C TYR A 130 -10.89 -2.97 -22.39
N ALA A 131 -12.22 -3.02 -22.50
CA ALA A 131 -13.01 -4.11 -21.95
C ALA A 131 -12.55 -5.48 -22.49
N GLY A 132 -12.33 -6.44 -21.59
CA GLY A 132 -11.81 -7.77 -21.93
C GLY A 132 -10.29 -7.87 -22.05
N VAL A 133 -9.58 -6.74 -22.12
CA VAL A 133 -8.11 -6.67 -22.06
C VAL A 133 -7.63 -6.34 -20.65
N LEU A 134 -8.24 -5.34 -20.01
CA LEU A 134 -7.84 -4.84 -18.71
C LEU A 134 -8.70 -5.41 -17.57
N GLU A 135 -8.02 -6.05 -16.62
CA GLU A 135 -8.56 -6.40 -15.30
C GLU A 135 -7.98 -5.48 -14.23
N VAL A 136 -8.71 -5.27 -13.14
CA VAL A 136 -8.32 -4.34 -12.07
C VAL A 136 -8.32 -5.05 -10.72
N MET A 137 -7.21 -4.94 -10.01
CA MET A 137 -7.06 -5.26 -8.60
C MET A 137 -6.84 -3.96 -7.82
N VAL A 138 -7.40 -3.90 -6.62
CA VAL A 138 -7.12 -2.84 -5.65
C VAL A 138 -6.13 -3.38 -4.62
N ASP A 139 -4.97 -2.75 -4.49
CA ASP A 139 -4.07 -2.93 -3.36
C ASP A 139 -4.59 -2.09 -2.17
N ALA A 140 -5.46 -2.70 -1.37
CA ALA A 140 -5.93 -2.18 -0.10
C ALA A 140 -5.11 -2.76 1.07
N CYS A 141 -3.85 -3.15 0.84
CA CYS A 141 -3.03 -3.76 1.89
C CYS A 141 -2.70 -2.79 3.03
N GLN A 142 -2.89 -1.48 2.88
CA GLN A 142 -2.86 -0.54 4.02
C GLN A 142 -4.06 -0.70 4.96
N PHE A 143 -5.17 -1.28 4.47
CA PHE A 143 -6.45 -1.45 5.18
C PHE A 143 -7.04 -0.12 5.67
N ARG A 144 -7.00 0.93 4.83
CA ARG A 144 -7.43 2.30 5.17
C ARG A 144 -8.72 2.69 4.45
N LEU A 145 -9.70 1.79 4.52
CA LEU A 145 -10.98 1.88 3.81
C LEU A 145 -12.13 1.38 4.70
N SER A 146 -13.33 1.93 4.48
CA SER A 146 -14.57 1.52 5.12
C SER A 146 -15.15 0.25 4.46
N PRO A 147 -16.07 -0.46 5.14
CA PRO A 147 -16.80 -1.56 4.52
C PRO A 147 -17.58 -1.15 3.27
N ALA A 148 -18.08 0.09 3.22
CA ALA A 148 -18.79 0.63 2.05
C ALA A 148 -17.84 0.78 0.85
N SER A 149 -16.66 1.37 1.05
CA SER A 149 -15.61 1.47 0.01
C SER A 149 -15.15 0.10 -0.46
N LEU A 150 -14.93 -0.84 0.46
CA LEU A 150 -14.56 -2.22 0.12
C LEU A 150 -15.64 -2.88 -0.75
N LYS A 151 -16.90 -2.75 -0.36
CA LYS A 151 -18.03 -3.28 -1.11
C LYS A 151 -18.12 -2.65 -2.50
N ALA A 152 -17.96 -1.33 -2.62
CA ALA A 152 -18.01 -0.63 -3.90
C ALA A 152 -16.97 -1.16 -4.91
N TYR A 153 -15.74 -1.46 -4.46
CA TYR A 153 -14.74 -2.11 -5.31
C TYR A 153 -15.16 -3.50 -5.77
N LEU A 154 -15.68 -4.33 -4.86
CA LEU A 154 -16.12 -5.69 -5.18
C LEU A 154 -17.34 -5.69 -6.12
N ASP A 155 -18.27 -4.76 -5.94
CA ASP A 155 -19.45 -4.58 -6.81
C ASP A 155 -19.06 -4.18 -8.25
N LEU A 156 -17.96 -3.43 -8.42
CA LEU A 156 -17.37 -3.15 -9.72
C LEU A 156 -16.65 -4.37 -10.34
N GLY A 157 -16.55 -5.47 -9.61
CA GLY A 157 -15.83 -6.66 -10.03
C GLY A 157 -14.31 -6.50 -9.99
N PHE A 158 -13.79 -5.63 -9.11
CA PHE A 158 -12.36 -5.57 -8.83
C PHE A 158 -11.98 -6.61 -7.77
N LEU A 159 -10.76 -7.15 -7.87
CA LEU A 159 -10.16 -7.87 -6.76
C LEU A 159 -9.70 -6.89 -5.71
N VAL A 160 -9.63 -7.32 -4.46
CA VAL A 160 -9.10 -6.48 -3.38
C VAL A 160 -8.11 -7.27 -2.54
N ALA A 161 -6.85 -6.85 -2.54
CA ALA A 161 -5.83 -7.38 -1.64
C ALA A 161 -5.86 -6.60 -0.32
N VAL A 162 -5.93 -7.31 0.80
CA VAL A 162 -5.97 -6.71 2.15
C VAL A 162 -4.93 -7.34 3.07
N THR A 163 -4.49 -6.61 4.11
CA THR A 163 -3.62 -7.19 5.15
C THR A 163 -4.05 -6.78 6.55
N GLY A 164 -3.78 -7.64 7.52
CA GLY A 164 -3.99 -7.38 8.94
C GLY A 164 -2.89 -6.56 9.61
N SER A 165 -1.75 -6.34 8.95
CA SER A 165 -0.51 -5.93 9.63
C SER A 165 -0.13 -4.47 9.52
N LYS A 166 -1.06 -3.61 9.09
CA LYS A 166 -0.80 -2.19 8.85
C LYS A 166 -1.72 -1.33 9.71
N PHE A 167 -2.80 -0.79 9.14
CA PHE A 167 -3.77 0.00 9.91
C PHE A 167 -4.33 -0.77 11.12
N LEU A 168 -4.60 -2.07 10.97
CA LEU A 168 -5.14 -2.92 12.03
C LEU A 168 -4.14 -3.33 13.11
N CYS A 169 -2.85 -2.98 12.99
CA CYS A 169 -1.82 -3.33 13.99
C CYS A 169 -1.66 -4.83 14.31
N GLY A 170 -2.16 -5.73 13.46
CA GLY A 170 -1.95 -7.16 13.60
C GLY A 170 -0.52 -7.61 13.22
N PRO A 171 -0.15 -8.87 13.48
CA PRO A 171 1.15 -9.41 13.10
C PRO A 171 1.37 -9.42 11.58
N THR A 172 2.62 -9.24 11.14
CA THR A 172 3.02 -9.24 9.72
C THR A 172 2.69 -10.54 9.01
N PHE A 173 2.53 -10.50 7.68
CA PHE A 173 2.27 -11.69 6.86
C PHE A 173 0.90 -12.35 7.09
N SER A 174 -0.14 -11.53 7.32
CA SER A 174 -1.57 -11.88 7.35
C SER A 174 -2.29 -11.17 6.20
N ALA A 175 -2.38 -11.79 5.03
CA ALA A 175 -3.01 -11.19 3.85
C ALA A 175 -4.15 -12.06 3.32
N ALA A 176 -5.06 -11.44 2.60
CA ALA A 176 -6.15 -12.10 1.90
C ALA A 176 -6.37 -11.40 0.56
N LEU A 177 -6.74 -12.18 -0.46
CA LEU A 177 -7.17 -11.68 -1.76
C LEU A 177 -8.67 -11.97 -1.88
N LEU A 178 -9.46 -10.91 -1.92
CA LEU A 178 -10.90 -10.99 -2.09
C LEU A 178 -11.20 -11.02 -3.60
N VAL A 179 -11.93 -12.04 -4.02
CA VAL A 179 -12.26 -12.28 -5.43
C VAL A 179 -13.77 -12.05 -5.61
N PRO A 180 -14.20 -11.15 -6.50
CA PRO A 180 -15.62 -10.90 -6.74
C PRO A 180 -16.27 -12.11 -7.43
N GLU A 181 -17.56 -12.35 -7.14
CA GLU A 181 -18.30 -13.55 -7.53
C GLU A 181 -18.15 -13.91 -9.01
N ARG A 182 -18.38 -12.94 -9.91
CA ARG A 182 -18.27 -13.14 -11.37
C ARG A 182 -16.89 -13.69 -11.77
N LEU A 183 -15.83 -13.21 -11.13
CA LEU A 183 -14.48 -13.69 -11.41
C LEU A 183 -14.23 -15.04 -10.75
N ALA A 184 -14.73 -15.24 -9.54
CA ALA A 184 -14.64 -16.53 -8.83
C ALA A 184 -15.27 -17.66 -9.65
N GLU A 185 -16.41 -17.42 -10.32
CA GLU A 185 -17.06 -18.40 -11.20
C GLU A 185 -16.17 -18.86 -12.37
N ALA A 186 -15.38 -17.95 -12.93
CA ALA A 186 -14.44 -18.24 -14.01
C ALA A 186 -13.15 -18.90 -13.50
N LEU A 187 -12.67 -18.48 -12.32
CA LEU A 187 -11.42 -18.99 -11.73
C LEU A 187 -11.58 -20.36 -11.08
N ARG A 188 -12.73 -20.68 -10.49
CA ARG A 188 -12.93 -21.95 -9.75
C ARG A 188 -12.72 -23.20 -10.59
N LYS A 189 -12.85 -23.09 -11.92
CA LYS A 189 -12.65 -24.18 -12.90
C LYS A 189 -11.26 -24.18 -13.55
N ARG A 190 -10.34 -23.34 -13.11
CA ARG A 190 -8.97 -23.23 -13.67
C ARG A 190 -7.97 -23.92 -12.74
N LEU A 191 -7.08 -24.72 -13.33
CA LEU A 191 -5.94 -25.26 -12.60
C LEU A 191 -4.93 -24.14 -12.32
N PRO A 192 -4.30 -24.14 -11.14
CA PRO A 192 -3.33 -23.14 -10.77
C PRO A 192 -2.04 -23.38 -11.55
N ARG A 193 -1.35 -22.30 -11.86
CA ARG A 193 0.00 -22.36 -12.39
C ARG A 193 0.95 -22.90 -11.32
N SER A 194 2.05 -23.53 -11.74
CA SER A 194 3.00 -24.18 -10.83
C SER A 194 3.55 -23.24 -9.76
N GLY A 195 3.71 -21.95 -10.08
CA GLY A 195 4.19 -20.94 -9.14
C GLY A 195 3.32 -20.76 -7.91
N LEU A 196 2.00 -20.96 -8.03
CA LEU A 196 1.09 -20.87 -6.88
C LEU A 196 1.36 -21.96 -5.83
N ARG A 197 1.86 -23.14 -6.23
CA ARG A 197 2.16 -24.24 -5.29
C ARG A 197 3.22 -23.86 -4.25
N ALA A 198 4.12 -22.94 -4.60
CA ALA A 198 5.17 -22.46 -3.70
C ALA A 198 4.64 -21.45 -2.66
N TYR A 199 3.52 -20.79 -2.96
CA TYR A 199 3.00 -19.64 -2.20
C TYR A 199 1.60 -19.85 -1.64
N SER A 200 1.03 -21.05 -1.79
CA SER A 200 -0.32 -21.34 -1.38
C SER A 200 -0.48 -22.79 -0.93
N ALA A 201 -1.15 -22.96 0.21
CA ALA A 201 -1.65 -24.24 0.67
C ALA A 201 -3.13 -24.43 0.28
N ALA A 202 -3.55 -25.68 0.08
CA ALA A 202 -4.92 -26.02 -0.32
C ALA A 202 -5.98 -25.56 0.69
N ALA A 203 -5.62 -25.41 1.98
CA ALA A 203 -6.51 -24.92 3.04
C ALA A 203 -6.74 -23.40 2.98
N GLU A 204 -5.96 -22.65 2.19
CA GLU A 204 -6.03 -21.19 2.09
C GLU A 204 -6.98 -20.73 0.97
N TRP A 205 -7.60 -21.68 0.25
CA TRP A 205 -8.39 -21.44 -0.95
C TRP A 205 -9.85 -21.89 -0.78
N PRO A 206 -10.82 -21.30 -1.51
CA PRO A 206 -12.23 -21.67 -1.39
C PRO A 206 -12.47 -23.14 -1.73
N ALA A 207 -13.33 -23.79 -0.96
CA ALA A 207 -13.41 -25.25 -0.92
C ALA A 207 -13.80 -25.90 -2.25
N ASP A 208 -14.57 -25.21 -3.08
CA ASP A 208 -15.13 -25.64 -4.35
C ASP A 208 -14.23 -25.33 -5.57
N TRP A 209 -13.03 -24.76 -5.35
CA TRP A 209 -12.10 -24.47 -6.44
C TRP A 209 -11.26 -25.70 -6.78
N ILE A 210 -11.22 -26.06 -8.07
CA ILE A 210 -10.40 -27.19 -8.54
C ILE A 210 -8.91 -27.00 -8.25
N ALA A 211 -8.50 -25.74 -8.03
CA ALA A 211 -7.11 -25.41 -7.75
C ALA A 211 -6.57 -26.07 -6.49
N ARG A 212 -7.43 -26.32 -5.49
CA ARG A 212 -7.05 -26.99 -4.25
C ARG A 212 -6.39 -28.35 -4.49
N ALA A 213 -6.87 -29.12 -5.46
CA ALA A 213 -6.33 -30.44 -5.80
C ALA A 213 -4.89 -30.40 -6.34
N ALA A 214 -4.40 -29.22 -6.75
CA ALA A 214 -3.06 -29.01 -7.25
C ALA A 214 -2.15 -28.25 -6.27
N LEU A 215 -2.65 -27.82 -5.11
CA LEU A 215 -1.88 -27.09 -4.10
C LEU A 215 -1.37 -28.01 -3.00
N THR A 216 -0.41 -27.51 -2.22
CA THR A 216 0.18 -28.25 -1.10
C THR A 216 -0.87 -28.50 -0.02
N GLU A 217 -1.06 -29.77 0.37
CA GLU A 217 -1.90 -30.12 1.51
C GLU A 217 -1.16 -29.80 2.82
N ALA A 218 -1.36 -28.59 3.33
CA ALA A 218 -0.79 -28.15 4.59
C ALA A 218 -1.74 -27.18 5.31
N ALA A 219 -1.67 -27.14 6.63
CA ALA A 219 -2.33 -26.14 7.45
C ALA A 219 -1.33 -25.04 7.82
N ASN A 220 -1.62 -23.80 7.43
CA ASN A 220 -0.81 -22.64 7.78
C ASN A 220 -1.28 -22.04 9.12
N PHE A 221 -1.02 -22.74 10.22
CA PHE A 221 -1.42 -22.29 11.57
C PHE A 221 -0.87 -20.90 11.91
N GLY A 222 0.35 -20.59 11.45
CA GLY A 222 0.93 -19.26 11.60
C GLY A 222 0.07 -18.18 10.93
N LEU A 223 -0.38 -18.39 9.69
CA LEU A 223 -1.28 -17.45 9.01
C LEU A 223 -2.60 -17.29 9.76
N LEU A 224 -3.21 -18.39 10.22
CA LEU A 224 -4.46 -18.36 10.98
C LEU A 224 -4.34 -17.53 12.26
N LEU A 225 -3.32 -17.80 13.09
CA LEU A 225 -3.10 -17.08 14.35
C LEU A 225 -2.85 -15.58 14.13
N ARG A 226 -2.12 -15.22 13.07
CA ARG A 226 -1.88 -13.81 12.72
C ARG A 226 -3.15 -13.11 12.23
N TRP A 227 -4.03 -13.83 11.53
CA TRP A 227 -5.35 -13.32 11.16
C TRP A 227 -6.27 -13.16 12.36
N GLU A 228 -6.31 -14.12 13.30
CA GLU A 228 -7.11 -13.98 14.53
C GLU A 228 -6.72 -12.73 15.33
N ALA A 229 -5.41 -12.46 15.45
CA ALA A 229 -4.94 -11.23 16.09
C ALA A 229 -5.39 -9.96 15.35
N ALA A 230 -5.28 -9.93 14.01
CA ALA A 230 -5.74 -8.79 13.21
C ALA A 230 -7.27 -8.61 13.25
N LEU A 231 -8.03 -9.70 13.29
CA LEU A 231 -9.50 -9.68 13.39
C LEU A 231 -9.97 -9.19 14.76
N ALA A 232 -9.24 -9.49 15.84
CA ALA A 232 -9.53 -8.92 17.16
C ALA A 232 -9.45 -7.38 17.13
N GLU A 233 -8.39 -6.82 16.55
CA GLU A 233 -8.23 -5.37 16.38
C GLU A 233 -9.32 -4.77 15.47
N LEU A 234 -9.64 -5.45 14.37
CA LEU A 234 -10.71 -5.03 13.46
C LEU A 234 -12.07 -5.00 14.16
N ARG A 235 -12.40 -6.01 14.97
CA ARG A 235 -13.67 -6.06 15.72
C ARG A 235 -13.76 -4.91 16.73
N THR A 236 -12.69 -4.62 17.46
CA THR A 236 -12.65 -3.49 18.39
C THR A 236 -12.86 -2.16 17.68
N PHE A 237 -12.15 -1.94 16.56
CA PHE A 237 -12.32 -0.73 15.75
C PHE A 237 -13.72 -0.61 15.15
N ARG A 238 -14.29 -1.71 14.63
CA ARG A 238 -15.65 -1.72 14.05
C ARG A 238 -16.78 -1.59 15.08
N ALA A 239 -16.48 -1.74 16.37
CA ALA A 239 -17.45 -1.47 17.44
C ALA A 239 -17.64 0.04 17.70
N LEU A 240 -16.75 0.89 17.19
CA LEU A 240 -16.89 2.34 17.31
C LEU A 240 -18.08 2.83 16.46
N PRO A 241 -18.87 3.81 16.93
CA PRO A 241 -19.81 4.52 16.08
C PRO A 241 -19.09 5.18 14.89
N ASP A 242 -19.65 5.06 13.68
CA ASP A 242 -19.03 5.62 12.48
C ASP A 242 -18.79 7.15 12.61
N ALA A 243 -19.70 7.87 13.27
CA ALA A 243 -19.56 9.30 13.56
C ALA A 243 -18.35 9.62 14.46
N ALA A 244 -18.05 8.77 15.46
CA ALA A 244 -16.90 8.96 16.33
C ALA A 244 -15.59 8.71 15.57
N SER A 245 -15.56 7.64 14.75
CA SER A 245 -14.41 7.33 13.89
C SER A 245 -14.13 8.47 12.90
N ARG A 246 -15.19 9.02 12.31
CA ARG A 246 -15.10 10.15 11.39
C ARG A 246 -14.61 11.42 12.09
N ALA A 247 -15.20 11.78 13.22
CA ALA A 247 -14.83 12.98 13.97
C ALA A 247 -13.37 12.94 14.41
N PHE A 248 -12.91 11.80 14.95
CA PHE A 248 -11.53 11.63 15.34
C PHE A 248 -10.57 11.65 14.14
N ALA A 249 -10.90 10.96 13.04
CA ALA A 249 -10.07 10.98 11.83
C ALA A 249 -9.89 12.41 11.27
N ALA A 250 -10.97 13.20 11.25
CA ALA A 250 -10.93 14.60 10.81
C ALA A 250 -10.05 15.46 11.72
N GLY A 251 -10.29 15.45 13.03
CA GLY A 251 -9.52 16.24 14.00
C GLY A 251 -8.05 15.84 14.07
N PHE A 252 -7.75 14.54 13.98
CA PHE A 252 -6.38 14.03 13.91
C PHE A 252 -5.66 14.53 12.66
N ALA A 253 -6.32 14.46 11.50
CA ALA A 253 -5.75 14.93 10.24
C ALA A 253 -5.45 16.43 10.27
N GLU A 254 -6.40 17.23 10.74
CA GLU A 254 -6.23 18.68 10.89
C GLU A 254 -5.06 19.03 11.82
N ALA A 255 -5.00 18.43 13.00
CA ALA A 255 -3.96 18.70 13.99
C ALA A 255 -2.56 18.32 13.48
N VAL A 256 -2.41 17.14 12.88
CA VAL A 256 -1.12 16.67 12.35
C VAL A 256 -0.67 17.52 11.17
N GLN A 257 -1.56 17.82 10.23
CA GLN A 257 -1.24 18.67 9.08
C GLN A 257 -0.87 20.09 9.52
N GLY A 258 -1.63 20.67 10.46
CA GLY A 258 -1.33 21.98 11.03
C GLY A 258 0.05 22.02 11.69
N ARG A 259 0.38 20.99 12.50
CA ARG A 259 1.69 20.88 13.15
C ARG A 259 2.84 20.71 12.17
N LEU A 260 2.66 19.91 11.11
CA LEU A 260 3.68 19.70 10.08
C LEU A 260 3.87 20.94 9.19
N ALA A 261 2.82 21.72 8.96
CA ALA A 261 2.88 22.94 8.16
C ALA A 261 3.49 24.14 8.93
N ALA A 262 3.29 24.20 10.25
CA ALA A 262 3.72 25.33 11.08
C ALA A 262 5.20 25.27 11.52
N ASP A 263 5.86 24.13 11.39
CA ASP A 263 7.23 23.92 11.88
C ASP A 263 8.24 23.85 10.73
N PRO A 264 9.28 24.72 10.73
CA PRO A 264 10.30 24.74 9.68
C PRO A 264 11.14 23.47 9.60
N ALA A 265 11.12 22.59 10.60
CA ALA A 265 11.79 21.29 10.55
C ALA A 265 11.16 20.33 9.54
N PHE A 266 9.94 20.60 9.06
CA PHE A 266 9.17 19.70 8.23
C PHE A 266 8.81 20.32 6.87
N GLU A 267 8.66 19.45 5.87
CA GLU A 267 7.89 19.74 4.66
C GLU A 267 6.93 18.58 4.42
N LEU A 268 5.64 18.87 4.29
CA LEU A 268 4.67 17.85 3.88
C LEU A 268 5.01 17.37 2.48
N LEU A 269 5.15 16.06 2.30
CA LEU A 269 5.23 15.49 0.97
C LEU A 269 3.82 15.61 0.33
N PRO A 270 3.68 16.18 -0.88
CA PRO A 270 2.37 16.39 -1.47
C PRO A 270 1.57 15.09 -1.60
N ILE A 271 0.31 15.12 -1.18
CA ILE A 271 -0.68 14.05 -1.35
C ILE A 271 -1.99 14.62 -1.89
N ARG A 272 -2.78 13.78 -2.55
CA ARG A 272 -4.19 14.06 -2.80
C ARG A 272 -5.03 13.54 -1.63
N PRO A 273 -6.07 14.24 -1.19
CA PRO A 273 -7.08 13.63 -0.33
C PRO A 273 -7.61 12.33 -0.94
N PRO A 274 -7.88 11.29 -0.14
CA PRO A 274 -8.51 10.07 -0.65
C PRO A 274 -9.85 10.40 -1.30
N ASP A 275 -10.04 10.00 -2.56
CA ASP A 275 -11.31 10.19 -3.28
C ASP A 275 -11.79 8.86 -3.86
N ARG A 276 -12.95 8.42 -3.38
CA ARG A 276 -13.63 7.19 -3.82
C ARG A 276 -15.02 7.46 -4.41
N ARG A 277 -15.35 8.72 -4.70
CA ARG A 277 -16.69 9.08 -5.22
C ARG A 277 -16.97 8.47 -6.59
N ALA A 278 -15.93 8.33 -7.42
CA ALA A 278 -16.02 7.73 -8.76
C ALA A 278 -16.59 6.28 -8.76
N ILE A 279 -16.39 5.54 -7.66
CA ILE A 279 -16.91 4.17 -7.51
C ILE A 279 -18.25 4.12 -6.76
N GLY A 280 -18.85 5.28 -6.46
CA GLY A 280 -20.09 5.37 -5.70
C GLY A 280 -19.95 5.13 -4.19
N ALA A 281 -18.72 5.15 -3.66
CA ALA A 281 -18.53 5.12 -2.21
C ALA A 281 -18.99 6.46 -1.60
N ALA A 282 -19.68 6.38 -0.46
CA ALA A 282 -20.15 7.56 0.25
C ALA A 282 -18.96 8.35 0.82
N ASP A 283 -19.06 9.69 0.77
CA ASP A 283 -18.03 10.62 1.26
C ASP A 283 -18.24 11.00 2.74
N ASP A 284 -18.98 10.18 3.47
CA ASP A 284 -19.31 10.38 4.88
C ASP A 284 -18.58 9.42 5.82
N GLY A 285 -17.77 8.51 5.27
CA GLY A 285 -16.91 7.59 6.01
C GLY A 285 -15.66 8.24 6.60
N TRP A 286 -15.05 7.57 7.59
CA TRP A 286 -13.76 7.98 8.16
C TRP A 286 -12.61 7.89 7.14
N ASP A 287 -12.75 7.04 6.11
CA ASP A 287 -11.78 6.79 5.06
C ASP A 287 -11.75 7.88 3.96
N ALA A 288 -12.59 8.91 4.09
CA ALA A 288 -12.50 10.16 3.32
C ALA A 288 -11.34 11.06 3.80
N PHE A 289 -10.82 10.83 5.01
CA PHE A 289 -9.73 11.63 5.58
C PHE A 289 -8.37 10.94 5.37
N PRO A 290 -7.28 11.72 5.16
CA PRO A 290 -5.95 11.15 5.11
C PRO A 290 -5.60 10.52 6.47
N THR A 291 -4.98 9.35 6.44
CA THR A 291 -4.52 8.65 7.65
C THR A 291 -3.04 8.28 7.61
N ILE A 292 -2.34 8.73 6.56
CA ILE A 292 -0.88 8.68 6.40
C ILE A 292 -0.44 10.10 6.06
N PHE A 293 0.51 10.60 6.84
CA PHE A 293 1.05 11.96 6.71
C PHE A 293 2.55 11.82 6.42
N PRO A 294 2.94 11.75 5.13
CA PRO A 294 4.34 11.72 4.74
C PRO A 294 4.96 13.12 4.85
N PHE A 295 6.18 13.20 5.38
CA PHE A 295 6.89 14.45 5.52
C PHE A 295 8.40 14.27 5.37
N LEU A 296 9.05 15.30 4.85
CA LEU A 296 10.49 15.44 4.73
C LEU A 296 11.05 16.17 5.94
N LEU A 297 12.31 15.92 6.26
CA LEU A 297 13.04 16.62 7.30
C LEU A 297 13.93 17.70 6.68
N ARG A 298 13.87 18.90 7.25
CA ARG A 298 14.70 20.03 6.85
C ARG A 298 15.82 20.27 7.86
N HIS A 299 16.93 20.79 7.36
CA HIS A 299 17.93 21.42 8.21
C HIS A 299 17.36 22.74 8.71
N THR A 300 17.28 22.88 10.03
CA THR A 300 16.83 24.12 10.71
C THR A 300 17.98 24.93 11.28
N GLU A 301 19.20 24.40 11.24
CA GLU A 301 20.40 25.00 11.81
C GLU A 301 21.64 24.59 11.00
N GLY A 302 22.67 25.45 10.98
CA GLY A 302 23.97 25.13 10.40
C GLY A 302 24.14 25.47 8.91
N PRO A 303 25.24 25.03 8.27
CA PRO A 303 25.64 25.45 6.92
C PRO A 303 24.72 24.96 5.78
N HIS A 304 23.73 24.12 6.10
CA HIS A 304 22.74 23.59 5.16
C HIS A 304 21.31 24.05 5.48
N ASP A 305 21.15 25.09 6.30
CA ASP A 305 19.86 25.66 6.67
C ASP A 305 18.93 25.89 5.47
N GLY A 306 17.65 25.52 5.62
CA GLY A 306 16.64 25.51 4.56
C GLY A 306 16.75 24.35 3.56
N GLY A 307 17.81 23.53 3.63
CA GLY A 307 17.97 22.28 2.86
C GLY A 307 17.24 21.09 3.48
N PHE A 308 17.26 19.94 2.80
CA PHE A 308 16.69 18.68 3.30
C PHE A 308 17.77 17.77 3.86
N LEU A 309 17.42 16.99 4.89
CA LEU A 309 18.27 15.89 5.35
C LEU A 309 18.41 14.84 4.23
N SER A 310 19.60 14.24 4.13
CA SER A 310 19.83 13.13 3.20
C SER A 310 19.06 11.88 3.60
N VAL A 311 18.97 10.92 2.68
CA VAL A 311 18.40 9.59 2.96
C VAL A 311 19.09 8.89 4.14
N ALA A 312 20.41 9.06 4.29
CA ALA A 312 21.17 8.48 5.38
C ALA A 312 20.84 9.17 6.71
N ALA A 313 20.85 10.50 6.75
CA ALA A 313 20.52 11.28 7.93
C ALA A 313 19.07 11.02 8.39
N THR A 314 18.10 11.01 7.48
CA THR A 314 16.70 10.67 7.80
C THR A 314 16.56 9.26 8.37
N ARG A 315 17.36 8.30 7.91
CA ARG A 315 17.40 6.94 8.47
C ARG A 315 17.98 6.90 9.87
N ASP A 316 18.99 7.72 10.15
CA ASP A 316 19.60 7.80 11.48
C ASP A 316 18.67 8.51 12.48
N VAL A 317 17.93 9.55 12.05
CA VAL A 317 16.82 10.14 12.83
C VAL A 317 15.81 9.05 13.19
N TYR A 318 15.31 8.31 12.19
CA TYR A 318 14.36 7.21 12.41
C TYR A 318 14.89 6.17 13.42
N ARG A 319 16.13 5.69 13.25
CA ARG A 319 16.75 4.70 14.16
C ARG A 319 16.89 5.20 15.58
N SER A 320 17.25 6.47 15.74
CA SER A 320 17.40 7.11 17.06
C SER A 320 16.05 7.17 17.78
N LEU A 321 14.98 7.51 17.06
CA LEU A 321 13.62 7.60 17.60
C LEU A 321 13.05 6.25 18.03
N ILE A 322 13.23 5.19 17.24
CA ILE A 322 12.70 3.85 17.59
C ILE A 322 13.52 3.15 18.68
N SER A 323 14.77 3.58 18.92
CA SER A 323 15.68 2.99 19.91
C SER A 323 15.73 3.79 21.22
N ALA A 324 15.00 4.91 21.29
CA ALA A 324 14.93 5.73 22.50
C ALA A 324 14.20 4.97 23.64
N PRO A 325 14.45 5.32 24.93
CA PRO A 325 13.73 4.72 26.06
C PRO A 325 12.21 4.85 25.96
N SER A 326 11.73 5.93 25.33
CA SER A 326 10.33 6.10 24.91
C SER A 326 10.28 6.13 23.39
N PRO A 327 10.14 4.96 22.72
CA PRO A 327 10.20 4.88 21.27
C PRO A 327 9.09 5.68 20.59
N VAL A 328 9.45 6.40 19.52
CA VAL A 328 8.47 7.03 18.63
C VAL A 328 8.27 6.15 17.40
N MET A 329 7.05 5.62 17.27
CA MET A 329 6.69 4.70 16.20
C MET A 329 6.28 5.48 14.94
N LEU A 330 7.17 5.49 13.94
CA LEU A 330 6.93 6.08 12.63
C LEU A 330 7.04 5.03 11.53
N GLY A 331 6.49 5.33 10.36
CA GLY A 331 6.85 4.60 9.16
C GLY A 331 8.32 4.84 8.81
N GLN A 332 9.05 3.77 8.52
CA GLN A 332 10.42 3.81 7.99
C GLN A 332 10.60 4.83 6.85
N PRO A 333 11.80 5.39 6.64
CA PRO A 333 12.03 6.29 5.51
C PRO A 333 11.72 5.60 4.17
N VAL A 334 10.97 6.29 3.29
CA VAL A 334 10.71 5.85 1.92
C VAL A 334 11.34 6.84 0.94
N ALA A 335 11.95 6.36 -0.13
CA ALA A 335 12.45 7.24 -1.19
C ALA A 335 11.26 7.97 -1.83
N CYS A 336 11.46 9.24 -2.17
CA CYS A 336 10.39 10.11 -2.69
C CYS A 336 10.93 11.14 -3.69
N GLY A 337 11.87 10.70 -4.53
CA GLY A 337 12.50 11.53 -5.54
C GLY A 337 13.72 12.30 -5.03
N GLU A 338 14.00 13.42 -5.66
CA GLU A 338 15.19 14.24 -5.45
C GLU A 338 14.87 15.72 -5.21
N ARG A 339 15.76 16.44 -4.51
CA ARG A 339 15.73 17.90 -4.37
C ARG A 339 17.08 18.45 -4.78
N ARG A 340 17.09 19.30 -5.82
CA ARG A 340 18.34 19.90 -6.35
C ARG A 340 19.40 18.83 -6.66
N GLY A 341 18.98 17.72 -7.28
CA GLY A 341 19.85 16.59 -7.67
C GLY A 341 20.34 15.72 -6.51
N ARG A 342 19.69 15.80 -5.32
CA ARG A 342 19.99 14.94 -4.17
C ARG A 342 18.79 14.08 -3.82
N PRO A 343 18.95 12.75 -3.67
CA PRO A 343 17.89 11.87 -3.19
C PRO A 343 17.37 12.28 -1.82
N ILE A 344 16.05 12.25 -1.66
CA ILE A 344 15.36 12.52 -0.40
C ILE A 344 14.47 11.35 0.00
N SER A 345 14.21 11.24 1.29
CA SER A 345 13.28 10.26 1.84
C SER A 345 12.32 10.89 2.84
N ALA A 346 11.08 10.39 2.83
CA ALA A 346 10.02 10.84 3.71
C ALA A 346 9.84 9.87 4.89
N LEU A 347 9.68 10.44 6.08
CA LEU A 347 9.08 9.75 7.21
C LEU A 347 7.56 9.83 7.12
N ARG A 348 6.86 8.97 7.85
CA ARG A 348 5.41 8.88 7.77
C ARG A 348 4.82 8.74 9.17
N LEU A 349 3.97 9.68 9.54
CA LEU A 349 3.10 9.53 10.71
C LEU A 349 1.79 8.90 10.25
N CYS A 350 1.32 7.87 10.94
CA CYS A 350 0.13 7.12 10.53
C CYS A 350 -0.90 7.10 11.66
N ASN A 351 -2.16 7.34 11.34
CA ASN A 351 -3.27 6.98 12.22
C ASN A 351 -3.54 5.46 12.09
N SER A 352 -3.78 4.76 13.18
CA SER A 352 -4.03 3.31 13.20
C SER A 352 -5.39 2.99 13.82
N ALA A 353 -5.87 1.76 13.65
CA ALA A 353 -7.11 1.30 14.26
C ALA A 353 -7.09 1.49 15.79
N ARG A 354 -5.95 1.23 16.44
CA ARG A 354 -5.76 1.44 17.89
C ARG A 354 -5.84 2.91 18.27
N LEU A 355 -5.19 3.81 17.52
CA LEU A 355 -5.28 5.24 17.78
C LEU A 355 -6.72 5.76 17.59
N MET A 356 -7.47 5.22 16.64
CA MET A 356 -8.88 5.55 16.45
C MET A 356 -9.75 5.08 17.63
N VAL A 357 -9.48 3.88 18.16
CA VAL A 357 -10.15 3.35 19.35
C VAL A 357 -9.83 4.19 20.59
N ASP A 358 -8.55 4.47 20.85
CA ASP A 358 -8.12 5.31 21.97
C ASP A 358 -8.67 6.73 21.83
N GLY A 359 -8.67 7.26 20.60
CA GLY A 359 -9.13 8.60 20.28
C GLY A 359 -10.64 8.79 20.41
N ALA A 360 -11.42 7.71 20.28
CA ALA A 360 -12.84 7.74 20.58
C ALA A 360 -13.13 7.93 22.08
N ALA A 361 -12.18 7.58 22.96
CA ALA A 361 -12.27 7.79 24.40
C ALA A 361 -11.57 9.10 24.87
N ASP A 362 -10.39 9.39 24.32
CA ASP A 362 -9.54 10.54 24.68
C ASP A 362 -8.87 11.12 23.43
N GLY A 363 -9.68 11.76 22.57
CA GLY A 363 -9.20 12.33 21.31
C GLY A 363 -8.11 13.38 21.49
N GLU A 364 -8.31 14.31 22.44
CA GLU A 364 -7.36 15.38 22.73
C GLU A 364 -6.03 14.85 23.23
N GLY A 365 -6.04 13.88 24.18
CA GLY A 365 -4.81 13.30 24.70
C GLY A 365 -4.05 12.47 23.66
N VAL A 366 -4.74 11.72 22.79
CA VAL A 366 -4.09 11.01 21.67
C VAL A 366 -3.44 11.98 20.70
N ILE A 367 -4.13 13.06 20.34
CA ILE A 367 -3.58 14.09 19.45
C ILE A 367 -2.37 14.75 20.12
N ALA A 368 -2.46 15.18 21.37
CA ALA A 368 -1.35 15.80 22.10
C ALA A 368 -0.10 14.91 22.16
N ARG A 369 -0.25 13.61 22.44
CA ARG A 369 0.86 12.65 22.42
C ARG A 369 1.47 12.50 21.02
N THR A 370 0.63 12.53 19.99
CA THR A 370 1.06 12.46 18.59
C THR A 370 1.86 13.70 18.19
N LEU A 371 1.43 14.90 18.61
CA LEU A 371 2.18 16.13 18.35
C LEU A 371 3.51 16.15 19.12
N GLY A 372 3.53 15.67 20.37
CA GLY A 372 4.77 15.50 21.14
C GLY A 372 5.76 14.53 20.48
N ALA A 373 5.27 13.52 19.74
CA ALA A 373 6.13 12.66 18.93
C ALA A 373 6.78 13.42 17.77
N LEU A 374 6.08 14.38 17.14
CA LEU A 374 6.66 15.26 16.12
C LEU A 374 7.69 16.22 16.73
N ASP A 375 7.48 16.70 17.96
CA ASP A 375 8.48 17.52 18.67
C ASP A 375 9.78 16.73 18.90
N ALA A 376 9.68 15.45 19.29
CA ALA A 376 10.84 14.58 19.41
C ALA A 376 11.56 14.38 18.07
N VAL A 377 10.82 14.24 16.97
CA VAL A 377 11.40 14.14 15.62
C VAL A 377 12.18 15.40 15.27
N ALA A 378 11.58 16.58 15.47
CA ALA A 378 12.22 17.87 15.19
C ALA A 378 13.50 18.05 16.02
N ALA A 379 13.46 17.70 17.31
CA ALA A 379 14.63 17.78 18.19
C ALA A 379 15.79 16.90 17.73
N VAL A 380 15.52 15.65 17.33
CA VAL A 380 16.55 14.73 16.81
C VAL A 380 17.09 15.21 15.46
N ALA A 381 16.22 15.67 14.56
CA ALA A 381 16.63 16.20 13.26
C ALA A 381 17.50 17.47 13.38
N GLY A 382 17.15 18.37 14.30
CA GLY A 382 17.95 19.56 14.63
C GLY A 382 19.32 19.20 15.20
N ALA A 383 19.38 18.21 16.11
CA ALA A 383 20.65 17.71 16.63
C ALA A 383 21.55 17.12 15.52
N MET A 384 20.99 16.38 14.56
CA MET A 384 21.75 15.87 13.43
C MET A 384 22.28 17.01 12.54
N SER A 385 21.47 18.04 12.29
CA SER A 385 21.85 19.21 11.48
C SER A 385 23.08 19.94 12.04
N ARG A 386 23.18 20.09 13.37
CA ARG A 386 24.34 20.70 14.03
C ARG A 386 25.64 19.90 13.88
N THR A 387 25.54 18.56 13.81
CA THR A 387 26.72 17.68 13.76
C THR A 387 27.35 17.57 12.37
N GLY A 388 26.73 18.15 11.33
CA GLY A 388 27.27 18.14 9.97
C GLY A 388 27.37 16.75 9.33
N ARG A 389 26.68 15.74 9.89
CA ARG A 389 26.53 14.42 9.26
C ARG A 389 25.54 14.57 8.10
N VAL A 390 26.10 14.81 6.92
CA VAL A 390 25.39 14.91 5.63
C VAL A 390 24.85 13.56 5.21
#